data_AF-G0U5Q5-F1
#
_entry.id   AF-G0U5Q5-F1
#
_cell.length_a   1.000
_cell.length_b   1.000
_cell.length_c   1.000
_cell.angle_alpha   90.00
_cell.angle_beta   90.00
_cell.angle_gamma   90.00
#
_symmetry.space_group_name_H-M   'P 1'
#
loop_
_entity.id
_entity.type
_entity.pdbx_description
1 polymer ?
#
loop_
_entity_poly.entity_id
_entity_poly.type
_entity_poly.pdbx_seq_one_letter_code
_entity_poly.pdbx_strand_id
1 'polypeptide(L)'
;SAEHEMWTGYYTSRPTLKRLVRIMSNYWSAARQLEFALGVPTGELPLMSDALAVAQHHDAVSGTARQHVTFDYVRRLVAGYNDDFTTRLGPALARKPLLLTNVQHCLLSNVSVCPATKTFLSGNSSKLFVTVWNPSVHHVFDALLHIPVPRADVTVTGRGVIRASVFPSPVQVSDYSNNNSDWQPYTLAVLLSINRHSVLTLRTPNSSSTAITFRGSAAGINGRRHIKDNGTPH
;
A
#
# COMPACT_ATOMS: atom_id res chain seq x y z
N SER A 1 27.30 -24.79 -19.62
CA SER A 1 27.55 -24.94 -18.18
C SER A 1 28.65 -25.96 -18.03
N ALA A 2 29.80 -25.54 -17.50
CA ALA A 2 30.89 -26.43 -17.11
C ALA A 2 30.72 -26.92 -15.65
N GLU A 3 31.62 -27.78 -15.19
CA GLU A 3 31.68 -28.23 -13.79
C GLU A 3 31.77 -27.00 -12.86
N HIS A 4 30.83 -26.91 -11.91
CA HIS A 4 30.61 -25.76 -11.01
C HIS A 4 30.01 -24.46 -11.61
N GLU A 5 29.57 -24.45 -12.87
CA GLU A 5 28.92 -23.26 -13.47
C GLU A 5 27.39 -23.41 -13.55
N MET A 6 26.76 -23.51 -12.38
CA MET A 6 25.30 -23.62 -12.29
C MET A 6 24.65 -22.23 -12.40
N TRP A 7 23.77 -22.05 -13.38
CA TRP A 7 23.11 -20.76 -13.64
C TRP A 7 21.89 -20.59 -12.74
N THR A 8 22.05 -20.71 -11.43
CA THR A 8 20.96 -20.54 -10.45
C THR A 8 20.91 -19.13 -9.88
N GLY A 9 21.96 -18.32 -10.07
CA GLY A 9 22.02 -16.95 -9.56
C GLY A 9 20.95 -16.02 -10.13
N TYR A 10 20.56 -16.19 -11.40
CA TYR A 10 19.54 -15.34 -12.04
C TYR A 10 18.15 -15.49 -11.42
N TYR A 11 17.90 -16.54 -10.63
CA TYR A 11 16.67 -16.68 -9.85
C TYR A 11 16.48 -15.54 -8.83
N THR A 12 17.57 -14.95 -8.32
CA THR A 12 17.51 -13.89 -7.32
C THR A 12 18.11 -12.55 -7.80
N SER A 13 18.92 -12.55 -8.86
CA SER A 13 19.50 -11.31 -9.44
C SER A 13 18.45 -10.22 -9.66
N ARG A 14 18.76 -8.98 -9.25
CA ARG A 14 17.89 -7.80 -9.38
C ARG A 14 16.47 -8.01 -8.79
N PRO A 15 16.36 -8.33 -7.48
CA PRO A 15 15.08 -8.67 -6.87
C PRO A 15 14.07 -7.52 -6.93
N THR A 16 14.53 -6.26 -6.88
CA THR A 16 13.67 -5.08 -7.01
C THR A 16 13.00 -5.02 -8.39
N LEU A 17 13.70 -5.33 -9.48
CA LEU A 17 13.11 -5.40 -10.82
C LEU A 17 12.08 -6.54 -10.90
N LYS A 18 12.43 -7.74 -10.41
CA LYS A 18 11.49 -8.88 -10.35
C LYS A 18 10.20 -8.53 -9.61
N ARG A 19 10.32 -7.88 -8.45
CA ARG A 19 9.17 -7.39 -7.68
C ARG A 19 8.37 -6.36 -8.45
N LEU A 20 9.03 -5.40 -9.12
CA LEU A 20 8.37 -4.39 -9.94
C LEU A 20 7.56 -5.03 -11.06
N VAL A 21 8.14 -5.99 -11.81
CA VAL A 21 7.44 -6.75 -12.85
C VAL A 21 6.17 -7.38 -12.29
N ARG A 22 6.26 -8.06 -11.13
CA ARG A 22 5.08 -8.66 -10.48
C ARG A 22 4.00 -7.64 -10.10
N ILE A 23 4.40 -6.51 -9.49
CA ILE A 23 3.46 -5.43 -9.12
C ILE A 23 2.77 -4.88 -10.36
N MET A 24 3.54 -4.62 -11.42
CA MET A 24 3.04 -4.10 -12.69
C MET A 24 2.12 -5.07 -13.42
N SER A 25 2.42 -6.38 -13.39
CA SER A 25 1.52 -7.42 -13.92
C SER A 25 0.20 -7.50 -13.15
N ASN A 26 0.26 -7.37 -11.81
CA ASN A 26 -0.95 -7.37 -10.97
C ASN A 26 -1.82 -6.14 -11.24
N TYR A 27 -1.21 -4.95 -11.30
CA TYR A 27 -1.87 -3.71 -11.70
C TYR A 27 -2.53 -3.90 -13.07
N TRP A 28 -1.78 -4.36 -14.07
CA TRP A 28 -2.29 -4.49 -15.44
C TRP A 28 -3.47 -5.45 -15.54
N SER A 29 -3.42 -6.57 -14.82
CA SER A 29 -4.53 -7.52 -14.76
C SER A 29 -5.78 -6.90 -14.14
N ALA A 30 -5.64 -6.14 -13.05
CA ALA A 30 -6.75 -5.45 -12.39
C ALA A 30 -7.31 -4.30 -13.25
N ALA A 31 -6.44 -3.50 -13.85
CA ALA A 31 -6.79 -2.39 -14.73
C ALA A 31 -7.66 -2.88 -15.89
N ARG A 32 -7.24 -3.93 -16.60
CA ARG A 32 -8.03 -4.51 -17.70
C ARG A 32 -9.40 -5.02 -17.27
N GLN A 33 -9.52 -5.62 -16.08
CA GLN A 33 -10.83 -6.05 -15.56
C GLN A 33 -11.75 -4.86 -15.31
N LEU A 34 -11.23 -3.79 -14.70
CA LEU A 34 -11.98 -2.55 -14.46
C LEU A 34 -12.34 -1.85 -15.77
N GLU A 35 -11.39 -1.71 -16.69
CA GLU A 35 -11.59 -1.15 -18.03
C GLU A 35 -12.69 -1.89 -18.78
N PHE A 36 -12.66 -3.22 -18.78
CA PHE A 36 -13.70 -4.04 -19.39
C PHE A 36 -15.05 -3.81 -18.72
N ALA A 37 -15.10 -3.84 -17.38
CA ALA A 37 -16.34 -3.62 -16.62
C ALA A 37 -16.93 -2.20 -16.82
N LEU A 38 -16.08 -1.22 -17.16
CA LEU A 38 -16.45 0.18 -17.36
C LEU A 38 -16.58 0.56 -18.85
N GLY A 39 -16.58 -0.43 -19.75
CA GLY A 39 -16.82 -0.24 -21.17
C GLY A 39 -15.74 0.57 -21.89
N VAL A 40 -14.47 0.43 -21.48
CA VAL A 40 -13.34 1.00 -22.22
C VAL A 40 -13.15 0.20 -23.52
N PRO A 41 -13.06 0.86 -24.69
CA PRO A 41 -12.88 0.18 -25.96
C PRO A 41 -11.65 -0.73 -25.98
N THR A 42 -11.81 -1.89 -26.63
CA THR A 42 -10.74 -2.87 -26.88
C THR A 42 -10.13 -2.67 -28.26
N GLY A 43 -8.87 -3.05 -28.46
CA GLY A 43 -8.23 -3.11 -29.79
C GLY A 43 -6.91 -2.35 -29.89
N GLU A 44 -6.67 -1.40 -29.00
CA GLU A 44 -5.35 -0.79 -28.81
C GLU A 44 -4.51 -1.68 -27.90
N LEU A 45 -3.21 -1.82 -28.21
CA LEU A 45 -2.21 -2.41 -27.32
C LEU A 45 -1.59 -1.27 -26.50
N PRO A 46 -1.94 -1.12 -25.21
CA PRO A 46 -1.43 0.00 -24.43
C PRO A 46 0.07 -0.14 -24.21
N LEU A 47 0.76 0.97 -23.96
CA LEU A 47 2.21 0.99 -23.69
C LEU A 47 2.58 0.05 -22.54
N MET A 48 1.67 -0.14 -21.57
CA MET A 48 1.83 -1.09 -20.48
C MET A 48 1.99 -2.54 -20.95
N SER A 49 1.28 -2.94 -22.01
CA SER A 49 1.37 -4.29 -22.57
C SER A 49 2.73 -4.54 -23.21
N ASP A 50 3.25 -3.57 -23.99
CA ASP A 50 4.59 -3.63 -24.57
C ASP A 50 5.67 -3.69 -23.47
N ALA A 51 5.59 -2.78 -22.50
CA ALA A 51 6.55 -2.72 -21.40
C ALA A 51 6.63 -4.05 -20.60
N LEU A 52 5.49 -4.69 -20.32
CA LEU A 52 5.45 -5.98 -19.65
C LEU A 52 5.98 -7.11 -20.53
N ALA A 53 5.69 -7.11 -21.84
CA ALA A 53 6.20 -8.10 -22.78
C ALA A 53 7.74 -8.03 -22.87
N VAL A 54 8.30 -6.82 -23.04
CA VAL A 54 9.75 -6.59 -23.02
C VAL A 54 10.35 -7.01 -21.67
N ALA A 55 9.67 -6.75 -20.56
CA ALA A 55 10.15 -7.15 -19.24
C ALA A 55 10.21 -8.68 -19.03
N GLN A 56 9.47 -9.48 -19.81
CA GLN A 56 9.59 -10.95 -19.79
C GLN A 56 10.78 -11.48 -20.59
N HIS A 57 11.50 -10.64 -21.33
CA HIS A 57 12.72 -11.05 -22.02
C HIS A 57 13.66 -11.77 -21.06
N HIS A 58 14.34 -12.80 -21.55
CA HIS A 58 15.17 -13.68 -20.72
C HIS A 58 16.41 -12.98 -20.14
N ASP A 59 16.72 -11.75 -20.54
CA ASP A 59 17.70 -10.88 -19.88
C ASP A 59 17.11 -9.74 -19.04
N ALA A 60 15.79 -9.54 -19.11
CA ALA A 60 15.06 -8.55 -18.34
C ALA A 60 14.67 -9.11 -16.97
N VAL A 61 13.61 -9.93 -16.89
CA VAL A 61 13.12 -10.47 -15.62
C VAL A 61 14.16 -11.35 -14.91
N SER A 62 15.06 -12.01 -15.65
CA SER A 62 16.18 -12.77 -15.09
C SER A 62 17.20 -11.88 -14.36
N GLY A 63 17.27 -10.60 -14.74
CA GLY A 63 18.21 -9.63 -14.21
C GLY A 63 19.64 -9.77 -14.73
N THR A 64 19.85 -10.42 -15.88
CA THR A 64 21.17 -10.63 -16.50
C THR A 64 21.61 -9.50 -17.44
N ALA A 65 20.73 -8.54 -17.76
CA ALA A 65 21.11 -7.37 -18.55
C ALA A 65 22.08 -6.41 -17.83
N ARG A 66 22.77 -5.57 -18.63
CA ARG A 66 23.60 -4.47 -18.13
C ARG A 66 22.75 -3.45 -17.35
N GLN A 67 23.41 -2.67 -16.49
CA GLN A 67 22.74 -1.73 -15.58
C GLN A 67 21.89 -0.68 -16.31
N HIS A 68 22.40 -0.05 -17.36
CA HIS A 68 21.62 0.96 -18.11
C HIS A 68 20.42 0.35 -18.84
N VAL A 69 20.53 -0.88 -19.33
CA VAL A 69 19.41 -1.63 -19.93
C VAL A 69 18.35 -1.95 -18.87
N THR A 70 18.80 -2.33 -17.67
CA THR A 70 17.89 -2.51 -16.51
C THR A 70 17.15 -1.22 -16.16
N PHE A 71 17.83 -0.07 -16.18
CA PHE A 71 17.19 1.23 -15.97
C PHE A 71 16.15 1.54 -17.06
N ASP A 72 16.43 1.17 -18.31
CA ASP A 72 15.45 1.29 -19.40
C ASP A 72 14.22 0.39 -19.17
N TYR A 73 14.38 -0.85 -18.71
CA TYR A 73 13.24 -1.72 -18.35
C TYR A 73 12.36 -1.09 -17.26
N VAL A 74 12.96 -0.55 -16.19
CA VAL A 74 12.23 0.15 -15.14
C VAL A 74 11.51 1.38 -15.70
N ARG A 75 12.20 2.18 -16.51
CA ARG A 75 11.62 3.36 -17.16
C ARG A 75 10.40 3.00 -18.00
N ARG A 76 10.48 1.96 -18.83
CA ARG A 76 9.38 1.48 -19.68
C ARG A 76 8.18 1.03 -18.84
N LEU A 77 8.41 0.24 -17.78
CA LEU A 77 7.35 -0.23 -16.90
C LEU A 77 6.60 0.92 -16.22
N VAL A 78 7.34 1.91 -15.68
CA VAL A 78 6.74 3.07 -15.03
C VAL A 78 6.02 3.98 -16.04
N ALA A 79 6.60 4.17 -17.24
CA ALA A 79 5.97 4.93 -18.31
C ALA A 79 4.67 4.27 -18.79
N GLY A 80 4.68 2.95 -19.02
CA GLY A 80 3.50 2.18 -19.40
C GLY A 80 2.40 2.24 -18.35
N TYR A 81 2.75 2.12 -17.07
CA TYR A 81 1.80 2.28 -15.97
C TYR A 81 1.18 3.70 -15.93
N ASN A 82 1.99 4.75 -16.03
CA ASN A 82 1.51 6.12 -15.96
C ASN A 82 0.62 6.47 -17.16
N ASP A 83 1.02 6.03 -18.36
CA ASP A 83 0.23 6.18 -19.58
C ASP A 83 -1.13 5.50 -19.44
N ASP A 84 -1.15 4.22 -19.05
CA ASP A 84 -2.37 3.43 -18.85
C ASP A 84 -3.30 4.06 -17.80
N PHE A 85 -2.75 4.44 -16.64
CA PHE A 85 -3.54 5.07 -15.58
C PHE A 85 -4.14 6.40 -16.03
N THR A 86 -3.40 7.20 -16.81
CA THR A 86 -3.83 8.54 -17.22
C THR A 86 -4.80 8.51 -18.40
N THR A 87 -4.60 7.62 -19.36
CA THR A 87 -5.34 7.61 -20.63
C THR A 87 -6.49 6.60 -20.64
N ARG A 88 -6.41 5.54 -19.82
CA ARG A 88 -7.38 4.42 -19.83
C ARG A 88 -8.09 4.28 -18.49
N LEU A 89 -7.40 3.78 -17.46
CA LEU A 89 -8.04 3.41 -16.20
C LEU A 89 -8.63 4.62 -15.46
N GLY A 90 -7.87 5.70 -15.30
CA GLY A 90 -8.32 6.91 -14.61
C GLY A 90 -9.60 7.50 -15.22
N PRO A 91 -9.63 7.79 -16.55
CA PRO A 91 -10.85 8.22 -17.23
C PRO A 91 -11.99 7.21 -17.12
N ALA A 92 -11.72 5.90 -17.12
CA ALA A 92 -12.75 4.88 -16.94
C ALA A 92 -13.39 4.96 -15.54
N LEU A 93 -12.58 5.14 -14.49
CA LEU A 93 -13.06 5.28 -13.11
C LEU A 93 -13.93 6.53 -12.89
N ALA A 94 -13.78 7.56 -13.73
CA ALA A 94 -14.61 8.75 -13.72
C ALA A 94 -16.01 8.55 -14.35
N ARG A 95 -16.24 7.44 -15.06
CA ARG A 95 -17.54 7.11 -15.67
C ARG A 95 -18.51 6.50 -14.66
N LYS A 96 -19.80 6.48 -15.01
CA LYS A 96 -20.80 5.71 -14.25
C LYS A 96 -20.43 4.21 -14.28
N PRO A 97 -20.66 3.46 -13.20
CA PRO A 97 -21.33 3.86 -11.96
C PRO A 97 -20.39 4.46 -10.89
N LEU A 98 -19.08 4.52 -11.12
CA LEU A 98 -18.10 4.86 -10.08
C LEU A 98 -17.95 6.36 -9.84
N LEU A 99 -17.98 7.18 -10.90
CA LEU A 99 -17.94 8.66 -10.83
C LEU A 99 -16.80 9.21 -9.94
N LEU A 100 -15.64 8.57 -9.95
CA LEU A 100 -14.50 8.97 -9.13
C LEU A 100 -13.77 10.14 -9.79
N THR A 101 -13.51 11.20 -9.04
CA THR A 101 -12.73 12.36 -9.48
C THR A 101 -11.41 12.43 -8.73
N ASN A 102 -10.39 13.03 -9.34
CA ASN A 102 -9.05 13.20 -8.76
C ASN A 102 -8.44 11.89 -8.22
N VAL A 103 -8.66 10.79 -8.95
CA VAL A 103 -8.18 9.47 -8.56
C VAL A 103 -6.65 9.44 -8.59
N GLN A 104 -6.06 8.92 -7.52
CA GLN A 104 -4.63 8.65 -7.44
C GLN A 104 -4.41 7.22 -6.97
N HIS A 105 -3.39 6.57 -7.52
CA HIS A 105 -2.93 5.26 -7.08
C HIS A 105 -1.52 5.38 -6.47
N CYS A 106 -1.34 4.86 -5.25
CA CYS A 106 -0.14 5.04 -4.46
C CYS A 106 0.82 3.84 -4.56
N LEU A 107 1.62 3.81 -5.64
CA LEU A 107 2.63 2.77 -5.87
C LEU A 107 3.72 2.71 -4.79
N LEU A 108 4.01 3.84 -4.14
CA LEU A 108 5.04 3.97 -3.10
C LEU A 108 4.51 3.71 -1.69
N SER A 109 3.33 3.09 -1.57
CA SER A 109 2.74 2.73 -0.27
C SER A 109 3.61 1.77 0.54
N ASN A 110 4.46 0.97 -0.11
CA ASN A 110 5.40 0.07 0.55
C ASN A 110 6.52 0.79 1.32
N VAL A 111 6.79 2.05 0.98
CA VAL A 111 7.70 2.92 1.73
C VAL A 111 6.92 3.99 2.49
N SER A 112 5.64 3.77 2.78
CA SER A 112 4.80 4.73 3.50
C SER A 112 4.65 6.10 2.80
N VAL A 113 4.62 6.13 1.46
CA VAL A 113 4.39 7.36 0.68
C VAL A 113 3.07 7.25 -0.08
N CYS A 114 2.19 8.23 0.14
CA CYS A 114 0.95 8.36 -0.62
C CYS A 114 0.49 9.83 -0.62
N PRO A 115 0.67 10.57 -1.74
CA PRO A 115 0.32 11.99 -1.82
C PRO A 115 -1.15 12.28 -1.51
N ALA A 116 -2.07 11.41 -1.93
CA ALA A 116 -3.50 11.56 -1.66
C ALA A 116 -3.81 11.61 -0.15
N THR A 117 -3.31 10.64 0.62
CA THR A 117 -3.58 10.60 2.06
C THR A 117 -2.85 11.72 2.80
N LYS A 118 -1.62 12.04 2.40
CA LYS A 118 -0.85 13.18 2.93
C LYS A 118 -1.66 14.47 2.82
N THR A 119 -2.12 14.81 1.62
CA THR A 119 -2.79 16.09 1.36
C THR A 119 -4.19 16.11 1.97
N PHE A 120 -5.00 15.07 1.73
CA PHE A 120 -6.41 15.10 2.11
C PHE A 120 -6.69 14.72 3.57
N LEU A 121 -5.76 14.11 4.30
CA LEU A 121 -5.96 13.73 5.70
C LEU A 121 -5.07 14.52 6.68
N SER A 122 -4.38 15.58 6.22
CA SER A 122 -3.63 16.46 7.12
C SER A 122 -4.54 17.38 7.96
N GLY A 123 -5.65 17.82 7.37
CA GLY A 123 -6.62 18.71 8.00
C GLY A 123 -7.55 18.02 9.00
N ASN A 124 -8.32 18.84 9.74
CA ASN A 124 -9.41 18.35 10.57
C ASN A 124 -10.71 18.23 9.74
N SER A 125 -11.62 17.36 10.17
CA SER A 125 -12.90 17.11 9.49
C SER A 125 -12.77 16.77 8.00
N SER A 126 -11.63 16.21 7.60
CA SER A 126 -11.36 15.82 6.22
C SER A 126 -11.89 14.42 5.92
N LYS A 127 -12.24 14.19 4.66
CA LYS A 127 -12.80 12.93 4.19
C LYS A 127 -12.12 12.51 2.88
N LEU A 128 -11.64 11.27 2.82
CA LEU A 128 -11.05 10.67 1.63
C LEU A 128 -11.73 9.34 1.34
N PHE A 129 -12.10 9.10 0.09
CA PHE A 129 -12.62 7.81 -0.36
C PHE A 129 -11.49 6.95 -0.92
N VAL A 130 -11.43 5.70 -0.52
CA VAL A 130 -10.48 4.71 -1.02
C VAL A 130 -11.26 3.58 -1.67
N THR A 131 -11.07 3.41 -2.97
CA THR A 131 -11.66 2.31 -3.74
C THR A 131 -10.72 1.10 -3.68
N VAL A 132 -11.25 -0.08 -3.37
CA VAL A 132 -10.51 -1.32 -3.29
C VAL A 132 -11.11 -2.30 -4.29
N TRP A 133 -10.29 -2.82 -5.19
CA TRP A 133 -10.68 -3.81 -6.19
C TRP A 133 -10.05 -5.17 -5.89
N ASN A 134 -10.86 -6.23 -5.91
CA ASN A 134 -10.39 -7.60 -5.83
C ASN A 134 -10.36 -8.22 -7.24
N PRO A 135 -9.16 -8.42 -7.82
CA PRO A 135 -9.05 -9.04 -9.13
C PRO A 135 -9.30 -10.55 -9.11
N SER A 136 -9.33 -11.19 -7.93
CA SER A 136 -9.62 -12.62 -7.77
C SER A 136 -11.07 -12.94 -8.08
N VAL A 137 -11.31 -14.11 -8.68
CA VAL A 137 -12.65 -14.66 -8.90
C VAL A 137 -13.36 -14.97 -7.58
N HIS A 138 -12.59 -15.25 -6.54
CA HIS A 138 -13.11 -15.63 -5.23
C HIS A 138 -13.20 -14.46 -4.27
N HIS A 139 -14.19 -14.55 -3.38
CA HIS A 139 -14.30 -13.70 -2.22
C HIS A 139 -13.06 -13.85 -1.32
N VAL A 140 -12.52 -12.74 -0.84
CA VAL A 140 -11.40 -12.70 0.11
C VAL A 140 -11.93 -12.24 1.45
N PHE A 141 -11.82 -13.09 2.48
CA PHE A 141 -12.41 -12.83 3.80
C PHE A 141 -11.53 -11.95 4.69
N ASP A 142 -10.22 -11.94 4.45
CA ASP A 142 -9.20 -11.43 5.36
C ASP A 142 -8.11 -10.62 4.62
N ALA A 143 -8.51 -9.79 3.64
CA ALA A 143 -7.58 -8.93 2.93
C ALA A 143 -7.01 -7.86 3.87
N LEU A 144 -5.68 -7.84 4.04
CA LEU A 144 -4.99 -6.83 4.83
C LEU A 144 -4.51 -5.67 3.94
N LEU A 145 -5.06 -4.49 4.17
CA LEU A 145 -4.69 -3.26 3.47
C LEU A 145 -3.80 -2.41 4.37
N HIS A 146 -2.68 -1.93 3.85
CA HIS A 146 -1.83 -0.95 4.52
C HIS A 146 -1.91 0.39 3.78
N ILE A 147 -2.43 1.41 4.48
CA ILE A 147 -2.64 2.75 3.92
C ILE A 147 -1.77 3.74 4.70
N PRO A 148 -0.76 4.38 4.09
CA PRO A 148 0.03 5.40 4.76
C PRO A 148 -0.85 6.61 5.08
N VAL A 149 -0.79 7.13 6.31
CA VAL A 149 -1.63 8.25 6.77
C VAL A 149 -0.82 9.26 7.61
N PRO A 150 -1.18 10.55 7.60
CA PRO A 150 -0.36 11.58 8.21
C PRO A 150 -0.54 11.65 9.73
N ARG A 151 -1.60 11.02 10.26
CA ARG A 151 -2.06 11.16 11.65
C ARG A 151 -2.50 9.83 12.24
N ALA A 152 -2.38 9.70 13.56
CA ALA A 152 -2.76 8.51 14.32
C ALA A 152 -4.28 8.37 14.54
N ASP A 153 -5.03 9.47 14.43
CA ASP A 153 -6.46 9.57 14.73
C ASP A 153 -7.36 9.40 13.49
N VAL A 154 -6.80 8.94 12.37
CA VAL A 154 -7.59 8.61 11.17
C VAL A 154 -8.50 7.42 11.46
N THR A 155 -9.79 7.60 11.20
CA THR A 155 -10.79 6.55 11.29
C THR A 155 -11.18 6.05 9.91
N VAL A 156 -11.58 4.79 9.81
CA VAL A 156 -12.04 4.17 8.57
C VAL A 156 -13.38 3.50 8.74
N THR A 157 -14.27 3.72 7.79
CA THR A 157 -15.54 3.00 7.68
C THR A 157 -15.74 2.54 6.25
N GLY A 158 -16.53 1.50 6.03
CA GLY A 158 -16.77 0.96 4.70
C GLY A 158 -17.40 -0.41 4.76
N ARG A 159 -17.96 -0.87 3.63
CA ARG A 159 -18.55 -2.21 3.55
C ARG A 159 -17.43 -3.25 3.66
N GLY A 160 -17.61 -4.23 4.55
CA GLY A 160 -16.66 -5.34 4.71
C GLY A 160 -15.45 -5.03 5.59
N VAL A 161 -15.33 -3.83 6.18
CA VAL A 161 -14.31 -3.57 7.20
C VAL A 161 -14.60 -4.41 8.43
N ILE A 162 -13.70 -5.33 8.77
CA ILE A 162 -13.81 -6.19 9.95
C ILE A 162 -13.22 -5.47 11.16
N ARG A 163 -12.00 -4.95 11.00
CA ARG A 163 -11.26 -4.20 12.03
C ARG A 163 -10.21 -3.32 11.38
N ALA A 164 -9.80 -2.29 12.07
CA ALA A 164 -8.71 -1.43 11.65
C ALA A 164 -7.85 -0.98 12.84
N SER A 165 -6.58 -0.72 12.59
CA SER A 165 -5.64 -0.19 13.59
C SER A 165 -4.67 0.75 12.92
N VAL A 166 -4.30 1.82 13.62
CA VAL A 166 -3.26 2.75 13.19
C VAL A 166 -2.02 2.48 14.04
N PHE A 167 -0.85 2.38 13.39
CA PHE A 167 0.43 2.17 14.06
C PHE A 167 1.54 2.99 13.37
N PRO A 168 2.67 3.25 14.05
CA PRO A 168 3.79 3.97 13.45
C PRO A 168 4.31 3.29 12.18
N SER A 169 4.51 4.07 11.12
CA SER A 169 5.14 3.58 9.87
C SER A 169 6.60 3.19 10.12
N PRO A 170 7.13 2.21 9.37
CA PRO A 170 8.57 1.97 9.34
C PRO A 170 9.32 3.25 8.98
N VAL A 171 10.44 3.48 9.66
CA VAL A 171 11.34 4.59 9.36
C VAL A 171 11.87 4.40 7.96
N GLN A 172 11.74 5.42 7.11
CA GLN A 172 12.45 5.42 5.83
C GLN A 172 13.93 5.65 6.08
N VAL A 173 14.74 4.70 5.65
CA VAL A 173 16.17 4.90 5.43
C VAL A 173 16.31 5.14 3.93
N SER A 174 16.61 6.37 3.50
CA SER A 174 17.04 6.60 2.11
C SER A 174 18.55 6.51 2.01
N ASP A 175 19.06 6.24 0.81
CA ASP A 175 20.50 6.03 0.56
C ASP A 175 21.37 7.24 0.96
N TYR A 176 20.81 8.44 1.13
CA TYR A 176 21.58 9.66 1.42
C TYR A 176 20.90 10.69 2.35
N SER A 177 19.67 10.47 2.83
CA SER A 177 19.04 11.36 3.83
C SER A 177 17.89 10.67 4.59
N ASN A 178 17.68 11.06 5.84
CA ASN A 178 16.51 10.61 6.61
C ASN A 178 15.26 11.46 6.36
N ASN A 179 15.29 12.36 5.35
CA ASN A 179 14.22 13.32 5.14
C ASN A 179 13.51 13.08 3.79
N ASN A 180 12.41 12.36 3.85
CA ASN A 180 11.44 12.31 2.78
C ASN A 180 10.20 13.09 3.21
N SER A 181 10.00 14.28 2.63
CA SER A 181 8.85 15.12 2.96
C SER A 181 7.51 14.45 2.66
N ASP A 182 7.48 13.46 1.76
CA ASP A 182 6.28 12.72 1.36
C ASP A 182 6.01 11.46 2.21
N TRP A 183 6.93 11.09 3.10
CA TRP A 183 6.73 10.01 4.06
C TRP A 183 5.57 10.32 5.00
N GLN A 184 4.82 9.28 5.37
CA GLN A 184 3.71 9.35 6.29
C GLN A 184 4.07 8.63 7.60
N PRO A 185 3.95 9.30 8.77
CA PRO A 185 4.40 8.77 10.05
C PRO A 185 3.60 7.58 10.57
N TYR A 186 2.41 7.35 10.04
CA TYR A 186 1.54 6.26 10.47
C TYR A 186 1.06 5.42 9.29
N THR A 187 0.75 4.17 9.58
CA THR A 187 0.09 3.24 8.67
C THR A 187 -1.24 2.80 9.29
N LEU A 188 -2.32 3.00 8.54
CA LEU A 188 -3.62 2.44 8.83
C LEU A 188 -3.69 1.03 8.23
N ALA A 189 -3.69 0.01 9.07
CA ALA A 189 -4.02 -1.36 8.68
C ALA A 189 -5.53 -1.56 8.74
N VAL A 190 -6.10 -2.11 7.66
CA VAL A 190 -7.52 -2.45 7.56
C VAL A 190 -7.65 -3.91 7.17
N LEU A 191 -8.31 -4.71 8.02
CA LEU A 191 -8.71 -6.07 7.68
C LEU A 191 -10.08 -6.01 7.00
N LEU A 192 -10.15 -6.47 5.77
CA LEU A 192 -11.29 -6.30 4.87
C LEU A 192 -11.78 -7.65 4.32
N SER A 193 -13.08 -7.88 4.45
CA SER A 193 -13.83 -8.90 3.70
C SER A 193 -14.35 -8.27 2.40
N ILE A 194 -13.88 -8.73 1.25
CA ILE A 194 -14.19 -8.14 -0.05
C ILE A 194 -14.58 -9.21 -1.08
N ASN A 195 -15.70 -8.98 -1.77
CA ASN A 195 -16.07 -9.75 -2.96
C ASN A 195 -15.32 -9.21 -4.19
N ARG A 196 -15.88 -8.21 -4.90
CA ARG A 196 -15.20 -7.57 -6.05
C ARG A 196 -14.72 -6.16 -5.79
N HIS A 197 -15.55 -5.38 -5.11
CA HIS A 197 -15.30 -3.96 -4.91
C HIS A 197 -15.75 -3.56 -3.52
N SER A 198 -14.98 -2.70 -2.86
CA SER A 198 -15.39 -2.00 -1.65
C SER A 198 -14.93 -0.55 -1.71
N VAL A 199 -15.71 0.33 -1.09
CA VAL A 199 -15.35 1.74 -0.90
C VAL A 199 -15.19 1.97 0.59
N LEU A 200 -13.98 2.38 0.95
CA LEU A 200 -13.64 2.82 2.29
C LEU A 200 -13.73 4.35 2.35
N THR A 201 -14.12 4.85 3.51
CA THR A 201 -14.16 6.27 3.84
C THR A 201 -13.20 6.49 4.99
N LEU A 202 -12.11 7.21 4.73
CA LEU A 202 -11.17 7.67 5.75
C LEU A 202 -11.59 9.06 6.22
N ARG A 203 -11.55 9.29 7.53
CA ARG A 203 -11.94 10.56 8.17
C ARG A 203 -10.95 10.98 9.24
N THR A 204 -10.69 12.28 9.33
CA THR A 204 -10.06 12.90 10.49
C THR A 204 -11.11 13.49 11.44
N PRO A 205 -10.85 13.48 12.75
CA PRO A 205 -11.79 14.03 13.73
C PRO A 205 -11.95 15.54 13.57
N ASN A 206 -13.05 16.06 14.12
CA ASN A 206 -13.26 17.50 14.22
C ASN A 206 -12.41 18.07 15.36
N SER A 207 -11.93 19.31 15.22
CA SER A 207 -11.09 19.99 16.21
C SER A 207 -11.75 20.16 17.58
N SER A 208 -13.07 19.95 17.67
CA SER A 208 -13.88 20.02 18.89
C SER A 208 -14.04 18.69 19.63
N SER A 209 -13.47 17.59 19.15
CA SER A 209 -13.38 16.36 19.95
C SER A 209 -12.25 16.50 20.96
N THR A 210 -12.60 17.00 22.14
CA THR A 210 -11.77 16.96 23.34
C THR A 210 -11.24 15.54 23.47
N ALA A 211 -9.92 15.38 23.44
CA ALA A 211 -9.28 14.12 23.76
C ALA A 211 -9.80 13.71 25.15
N ILE A 212 -10.60 12.63 25.21
CA ILE A 212 -10.83 11.93 26.47
C ILE A 212 -9.50 11.25 26.76
N THR A 213 -8.60 12.01 27.40
CA THR A 213 -7.38 11.48 27.97
C THR A 213 -7.82 10.56 29.11
N PHE A 214 -7.80 9.25 28.89
CA PHE A 214 -7.76 8.31 30.00
C PHE A 214 -6.43 8.54 30.72
N ARG A 215 -6.43 9.44 31.72
CA ARG A 215 -5.41 9.46 32.76
C ARG A 215 -5.58 8.16 33.55
N GLY A 216 -4.87 7.12 33.13
CA GLY A 216 -4.56 6.00 34.00
C GLY A 216 -3.76 6.55 35.17
N SER A 217 -4.42 6.73 36.31
CA SER A 217 -3.77 7.09 37.56
C SER A 217 -2.90 5.91 37.96
N ALA A 218 -1.58 6.03 37.76
CA ALA A 218 -0.61 5.15 38.38
C ALA A 218 -0.62 5.44 39.89
N ALA A 219 -1.55 4.79 40.60
CA ALA A 219 -1.49 4.73 42.05
C ALA A 219 -0.29 3.87 42.43
N GLY A 220 0.79 4.53 42.81
CA GLY A 220 1.96 3.90 43.43
C GLY A 220 1.53 3.19 44.71
N ILE A 221 1.54 1.86 44.69
CA ILE A 221 1.46 1.04 45.89
C ILE A 221 2.89 0.96 46.44
N ASN A 222 3.26 1.92 47.29
CA ASN A 222 4.45 1.82 48.12
C ASN A 222 3.98 1.56 49.56
N GLY A 223 3.65 0.30 49.84
CA GLY A 223 3.24 -0.19 51.14
C GLY A 223 4.18 -1.29 51.62
N ARG A 224 5.38 -0.91 52.08
CA ARG A 224 6.26 -1.80 52.86
C ARG A 224 5.53 -2.16 54.15
N ARG A 225 4.98 -3.37 54.23
CA ARG A 225 4.47 -3.95 55.47
C ARG A 225 5.59 -4.77 56.11
N HIS A 226 6.10 -4.27 57.23
CA HIS A 226 6.98 -4.99 58.15
C HIS A 226 6.30 -6.28 58.61
N ILE A 227 6.92 -7.42 58.35
CA ILE A 227 6.60 -8.69 59.03
C ILE A 227 7.52 -8.75 60.25
N LYS A 228 6.91 -8.76 61.43
CA LYS A 228 7.56 -9.09 62.71
C LYS A 228 7.53 -10.61 62.83
N ASP A 229 8.69 -11.25 62.79
CA ASP A 229 8.87 -12.62 63.26
C ASP A 229 8.92 -12.62 64.78
N ASN A 230 7.85 -13.10 65.42
CA ASN A 230 7.87 -13.56 66.80
C ASN A 230 7.89 -15.08 66.78
N GLY A 231 9.01 -15.66 67.22
CA GLY A 231 9.25 -17.09 67.18
C GLY A 231 8.51 -17.92 68.22
N THR A 232 8.74 -19.23 68.18
CA THR A 232 9.09 -20.05 69.36
C THR A 232 9.64 -21.40 68.90
N PRO A 233 10.50 -22.04 69.72
CA PRO A 233 11.33 -23.17 69.33
C PRO A 233 10.72 -24.52 69.74
N HIS A 234 10.97 -25.55 68.92
CA HIS A 234 11.18 -26.94 69.34
C HIS A 234 11.93 -27.69 68.22
#